data_AF-A0A4T0W8H4-F1
#
_entry.id   AF-A0A4T0W8H4-F1
#
_cell.length_a   1.000
_cell.length_b   1.000
_cell.length_c   1.000
_cell.angle_alpha   90.00
_cell.angle_beta   90.00
_cell.angle_gamma   90.00
#
_symmetry.space_group_name_H-M   'P 1'
#
loop_
_entity.id
_entity.type
_entity.pdbx_description
1 polymer ?
#
loop_
_entity_poly.entity_id
_entity_poly.type
_entity_poly.pdbx_seq_one_letter_code
_entity_poly.pdbx_strand_id
1 'polypeptide(L)'
;MDPLDDNRAFIRIDMARLAVLDGAEIRQLLDRIVYLYRGMVLTPNTPSRAFPCKEIQKAFQCFAKRTHIGKIAVENRRLGPPRHGPCRRRNAENNGNRVAGGRGA
;
A
#
# COMPACT_ATOMS: atom_id res chain seq x y z
N MET A 1 -22.57 32.88 -4.68
CA MET A 1 -21.11 32.72 -4.56
C MET A 1 -20.75 31.43 -5.25
N ASP A 2 -20.18 31.55 -6.46
CA ASP A 2 -19.76 30.40 -7.22
C ASP A 2 -18.41 29.91 -6.62
N PRO A 3 -18.24 28.63 -6.24
CA PRO A 3 -17.01 28.14 -5.63
C PRO A 3 -15.73 28.33 -6.48
N LEU A 4 -15.87 28.80 -7.71
CA LEU A 4 -14.79 29.10 -8.66
C LEU A 4 -14.55 30.61 -8.85
N ASP A 5 -15.29 31.48 -8.16
CA ASP A 5 -14.94 32.90 -8.07
C ASP A 5 -13.53 33.06 -7.43
N ASP A 6 -12.81 34.12 -7.80
CA ASP A 6 -11.40 34.40 -7.43
C ASP A 6 -10.31 33.52 -8.08
N ASN A 7 -10.52 33.01 -9.31
CA ASN A 7 -9.51 32.20 -10.02
C ASN A 7 -9.07 30.95 -9.22
N ARG A 8 -10.02 30.35 -8.50
CA ARG A 8 -9.79 29.16 -7.69
C ARG A 8 -9.90 27.93 -8.59
N ALA A 9 -9.02 26.96 -8.35
CA ALA A 9 -9.05 25.67 -9.04
C ALA A 9 -9.48 24.55 -8.09
N PHE A 10 -10.34 23.66 -8.56
CA PHE A 10 -10.65 22.42 -7.87
C PHE A 10 -9.75 21.29 -8.36
N ILE A 11 -8.88 20.77 -7.49
CA ILE A 11 -7.93 19.71 -7.83
C ILE A 11 -8.37 18.40 -7.16
N ARG A 12 -8.73 17.41 -7.96
CA ARG A 12 -9.01 16.05 -7.50
C ARG A 12 -7.76 15.19 -7.59
N ILE A 13 -7.33 14.61 -6.47
CA ILE A 13 -6.13 13.75 -6.40
C ILE A 13 -6.54 12.33 -6.04
N ASP A 14 -6.16 11.37 -6.88
CA ASP A 14 -6.30 9.94 -6.62
C ASP A 14 -4.94 9.26 -6.81
N MET A 15 -4.22 9.09 -5.70
CA MET A 15 -2.88 8.49 -5.69
C MET A 15 -2.90 7.00 -6.04
N ALA A 16 -4.00 6.28 -5.76
CA ALA A 16 -4.10 4.86 -6.02
C ALA A 16 -4.20 4.61 -7.53
N ARG A 17 -5.01 5.42 -8.22
CA ARG A 17 -5.12 5.37 -9.67
C ARG A 17 -3.82 5.81 -10.36
N LEU A 18 -3.18 6.87 -9.85
CA LEU A 18 -1.92 7.37 -10.40
C LEU A 18 -0.80 6.31 -10.32
N ALA A 19 -0.71 5.59 -9.19
CA ALA A 19 0.26 4.51 -8.98
C ALA A 19 0.21 3.38 -10.02
N VAL A 20 -0.94 3.17 -10.65
CA VAL A 20 -1.16 2.09 -11.62
C VAL A 20 -1.08 2.57 -13.06
N LEU A 21 -1.58 3.78 -13.35
CA LEU A 21 -1.78 4.24 -14.72
C LEU A 21 -0.61 5.05 -15.27
N ASP A 22 0.18 5.72 -14.42
CA ASP A 22 1.26 6.59 -14.87
C ASP A 22 2.53 6.42 -14.03
N GLY A 23 3.36 5.46 -14.46
CA GLY A 23 4.63 5.18 -13.80
C GLY A 23 5.66 6.31 -13.94
N ALA A 24 5.57 7.13 -14.99
CA ALA A 24 6.52 8.23 -15.21
C ALA A 24 6.27 9.37 -14.21
N GLU A 25 5.00 9.76 -14.05
CA GLU A 25 4.61 10.78 -13.09
C GLU A 25 4.92 10.36 -11.64
N ILE A 26 4.60 9.11 -11.29
CA ILE A 26 4.91 8.55 -9.97
C ILE A 26 6.41 8.52 -9.71
N ARG A 27 7.21 8.17 -10.71
CA ARG A 27 8.67 8.21 -10.59
C ARG A 27 9.16 9.62 -10.27
N GLN A 28 8.66 10.65 -10.96
CA GLN A 28 9.04 12.03 -10.68
C GLN A 28 8.65 12.46 -9.26
N LEU A 29 7.46 12.06 -8.80
CA LEU A 29 7.02 12.32 -7.43
C LEU A 29 7.92 11.62 -6.39
N LEU A 30 8.30 10.36 -6.63
CA LEU A 30 9.21 9.62 -5.76
C LEU A 30 10.62 10.25 -5.74
N ASP A 31 11.14 10.67 -6.89
CA ASP A 31 12.43 11.37 -6.98
C ASP A 31 12.38 12.69 -6.20
N ARG A 32 11.25 13.41 -6.25
CA ARG A 32 11.03 14.63 -5.47
C ARG A 32 11.00 14.34 -3.97
N ILE A 33 10.37 13.25 -3.53
CA ILE A 33 10.38 12.83 -2.12
C ILE A 33 11.82 12.56 -1.65
N VAL A 34 12.63 11.86 -2.44
CA VAL A 34 14.04 11.59 -2.11
C VAL A 34 14.85 12.88 -2.00
N TYR A 35 14.65 13.82 -2.93
CA TYR A 35 15.29 15.13 -2.89
C TYR A 35 14.95 15.88 -1.59
N LEU A 36 13.67 15.95 -1.23
CA LEU A 36 13.23 16.65 -0.01
C LEU A 36 13.70 15.97 1.28
N TYR A 37 13.78 14.65 1.27
CA TYR A 37 14.36 13.88 2.38
C TYR A 37 15.84 14.18 2.57
N ARG A 38 16.62 14.18 1.48
CA ARG A 38 18.06 14.54 1.52
C ARG A 38 18.29 15.97 2.00
N GLY A 39 17.38 16.88 1.66
CA GLY A 39 17.39 18.26 2.14
C GLY A 39 16.88 18.44 3.57
N MET A 40 16.59 17.36 4.31
CA MET A 40 16.05 17.38 5.67
C MET A 40 14.69 18.11 5.81
N VAL A 41 14.01 18.40 4.71
CA VAL A 41 12.66 19.00 4.68
C VAL A 41 11.62 17.96 5.08
N LEU A 42 11.81 16.72 4.64
CA LEU A 42 11.01 15.59 5.09
C LEU A 42 11.78 14.81 6.15
N THR A 43 11.22 14.70 7.35
CA THR A 43 11.72 13.83 8.41
C THR A 43 10.85 12.58 8.51
N PRO A 44 11.43 11.42 8.84
CA PRO A 44 10.64 10.22 9.08
C PRO A 44 9.67 10.47 10.22
N ASN A 45 8.38 10.25 9.96
CA ASN A 45 7.41 10.21 11.04
C ASN A 45 7.66 8.92 11.84
N THR A 46 8.28 9.05 13.00
CA THR A 46 8.45 7.94 13.95
C THR A 46 7.07 7.41 14.31
N PRO A 47 6.78 6.11 14.07
CA PRO A 47 5.45 5.59 14.35
C PRO A 47 5.16 5.79 15.82
N SER A 48 4.04 6.44 16.13
CA SER A 48 3.58 6.56 17.52
C SER A 48 3.29 5.21 18.14
N ARG A 49 2.99 4.21 17.29
CA ARG A 49 2.68 2.85 17.71
C ARG A 49 3.13 1.84 16.66
N ALA A 50 3.97 0.90 17.09
CA ALA A 50 4.33 -0.29 16.33
C ALA A 50 3.63 -1.51 16.95
N PHE A 51 3.03 -2.36 16.12
CA PHE A 51 2.42 -3.62 16.54
C PHE A 51 3.17 -4.78 15.88
N PRO A 52 3.47 -5.87 16.60
CA PRO A 52 4.01 -7.06 15.96
C PRO A 52 2.97 -7.66 15.01
N CYS A 53 3.38 -8.34 13.94
CA CYS A 53 2.46 -8.97 12.98
C CYS A 53 1.42 -9.90 13.62
N LYS A 54 1.74 -10.54 14.76
CA LYS A 54 0.81 -11.38 15.53
C LYS A 54 -0.38 -10.60 16.09
N GLU A 55 -0.25 -9.28 16.22
CA GLU A 55 -1.24 -8.38 16.79
C GLU A 55 -1.90 -7.49 15.73
N ILE A 56 -1.92 -7.93 14.47
CA ILE A 56 -2.49 -7.14 13.38
C ILE A 56 -3.96 -6.74 13.64
N GLN A 57 -4.74 -7.60 14.30
CA GLN A 57 -6.12 -7.28 14.70
C GLN A 57 -6.16 -6.09 15.67
N LYS A 58 -5.23 -6.02 16.64
CA LYS A 58 -5.15 -4.89 17.58
C LYS A 58 -4.71 -3.61 16.86
N ALA A 59 -3.82 -3.72 15.88
CA ALA A 59 -3.42 -2.59 15.04
C ALA A 59 -4.63 -1.98 14.32
N PHE A 60 -5.46 -2.82 13.69
CA PHE A 60 -6.70 -2.37 13.03
C PHE A 60 -7.74 -1.80 14.01
N GLN A 61 -7.88 -2.37 15.21
CA GLN A 61 -8.75 -1.80 16.23
C GLN A 61 -8.28 -0.43 16.70
N CYS A 62 -6.97 -0.23 16.89
CA CYS A 62 -6.39 1.07 17.23
C CYS A 62 -6.59 2.10 16.12
N PHE A 63 -6.48 1.66 14.86
CA PHE A 63 -6.80 2.48 13.70
C PHE A 63 -8.27 2.91 13.70
N ALA A 64 -9.20 1.96 13.81
CA ALA A 64 -10.65 2.21 13.76
C ALA A 64 -11.14 3.11 14.90
N LYS A 65 -10.58 2.94 16.12
CA LYS A 65 -10.90 3.77 17.29
C LYS A 65 -10.29 5.17 17.24
N ARG A 66 -9.45 5.48 16.24
CA ARG A 66 -8.71 6.76 16.12
C ARG A 66 -7.86 7.08 17.35
N THR A 67 -7.38 6.06 18.07
CA THR A 67 -6.56 6.24 19.28
C THR A 67 -5.06 6.29 18.98
N HIS A 68 -4.69 6.80 17.80
CA HIS A 68 -3.32 6.90 17.34
C HIS A 68 -3.04 8.30 16.80
N ILE A 69 -1.79 8.75 16.95
CA ILE A 69 -1.30 10.01 16.37
C ILE A 69 -0.29 9.65 15.27
N GLY A 70 -0.52 10.08 14.03
CA GLY A 70 0.41 9.75 12.93
C GLY A 70 0.28 8.31 12.44
N LYS A 71 1.41 7.61 12.24
CA LYS A 71 1.44 6.31 11.56
C LYS A 71 1.37 5.13 12.53
N ILE A 72 0.49 4.17 12.24
CA ILE A 72 0.55 2.82 12.81
C ILE A 72 1.45 1.96 11.94
N ALA A 73 2.49 1.38 12.53
CA ALA A 73 3.38 0.44 11.85
C ALA A 73 3.09 -0.99 12.30
N VAL A 74 3.12 -1.94 11.36
CA VAL A 74 3.06 -3.38 11.68
C VAL A 74 4.42 -3.98 11.34
N GLU A 75 5.07 -4.53 12.36
CA GLU A 75 6.40 -5.11 12.23
C GLU A 75 6.31 -6.59 11.85
N ASN A 76 6.84 -6.92 10.66
CA ASN A 76 6.88 -8.28 10.12
C ASN A 76 8.27 -8.92 10.21
N ARG A 77 9.25 -8.29 10.88
CA ARG A 77 10.60 -8.84 10.98
C ARG A 77 10.95 -9.24 12.41
N ARG A 78 11.35 -10.51 12.53
CA ARG A 78 12.55 -10.86 13.30
C ARG A 78 13.75 -10.35 12.47
N LEU A 79 14.65 -9.56 13.05
CA LEU A 79 15.91 -9.11 12.42
C LEU A 79 16.91 -10.28 12.21
N GLY A 80 16.49 -11.32 11.49
CA GLY A 80 17.28 -12.53 11.23
C GLY A 80 17.20 -12.96 9.76
N PRO A 81 18.07 -13.89 9.32
CA PRO A 81 18.16 -14.30 7.92
C PRO A 81 16.83 -14.90 7.42
N PRO A 82 16.53 -14.75 6.12
CA PRO A 82 15.26 -15.17 5.54
C PRO A 82 15.08 -16.68 5.74
N ARG A 83 14.05 -17.08 6.49
CA ARG A 83 13.58 -18.46 6.52
C ARG A 83 12.44 -18.57 5.51
N HIS A 84 12.60 -19.45 4.52
CA HIS A 84 11.53 -19.82 3.59
C HIS A 84 10.38 -20.46 4.39
N GLY A 85 9.35 -19.67 4.69
CA GLY A 85 8.10 -20.20 5.24
C GLY A 85 7.29 -20.93 4.16
N PRO A 86 6.33 -21.79 4.54
CA PRO A 86 5.45 -22.44 3.58
C PRO A 86 4.60 -21.39 2.87
N CYS A 87 5.00 -21.04 1.66
CA CYS A 87 4.23 -20.18 0.78
C CYS A 87 3.00 -20.98 0.32
N ARG A 88 1.78 -20.56 0.69
CA ARG A 88 0.56 -21.13 0.11
C ARG A 88 0.69 -21.09 -1.41
N ARG A 89 0.62 -22.24 -2.07
CA ARG A 89 0.55 -22.34 -3.53
C ARG A 89 -0.70 -21.57 -3.97
N ARG A 90 -0.52 -20.46 -4.69
CA ARG A 90 -1.58 -19.86 -5.50
C ARG A 90 -1.72 -20.76 -6.72
N ASN A 91 -2.91 -21.30 -6.96
CA ASN A 91 -3.19 -22.01 -8.21
C ASN A 91 -3.04 -21.00 -9.34
N ALA A 92 -2.18 -21.31 -10.30
CA ALA A 92 -2.08 -20.53 -11.52
C ALA A 92 -3.40 -20.68 -12.28
N GLU A 93 -4.13 -19.58 -12.49
CA GLU A 93 -5.29 -19.52 -13.38
C GLU A 93 -4.82 -19.66 -14.83
N ASN A 94 -4.48 -20.89 -15.23
CA ASN A 94 -4.31 -21.25 -16.64
C ASN A 94 -5.60 -21.91 -17.10
N ASN A 95 -6.57 -21.07 -17.49
CA ASN A 95 -7.86 -21.49 -18.06
C ASN A 95 -7.66 -22.00 -19.49
N GLY A 96 -7.04 -23.17 -19.64
CA GLY A 96 -7.06 -23.98 -20.85
C GLY A 96 -8.19 -25.01 -20.75
N ASN A 97 -9.44 -24.56 -20.89
CA ASN A 97 -10.61 -25.44 -20.85
C ASN A 97 -10.67 -26.28 -22.14
N ARG A 98 -9.98 -27.43 -22.17
CA ARG A 98 -10.23 -28.51 -23.13
C ARG A 98 -10.94 -29.64 -22.39
N VAL A 99 -12.27 -29.63 -22.45
CA VAL A 99 -13.08 -30.79 -22.09
C VAL A 99 -12.90 -31.83 -23.20
N ALA A 100 -12.03 -32.80 -22.97
CA ALA A 100 -11.91 -33.99 -23.82
C ALA A 100 -12.82 -35.09 -23.27
N GLY A 101 -13.80 -35.47 -24.08
CA GLY A 101 -14.45 -36.78 -24.18
C GLY A 101 -14.66 -37.63 -22.92
N GLY A 102 -15.91 -37.74 -22.49
CA GLY A 102 -16.42 -38.88 -21.74
C GLY A 102 -17.72 -39.39 -22.39
N ARG A 103 -17.63 -40.30 -23.37
CA ARG A 103 -18.74 -41.18 -23.73
C ARG A 103 -18.74 -42.31 -22.70
N GLY A 104 -19.68 -42.26 -21.75
CA GLY A 104 -20.06 -43.41 -20.93
C GLY A 104 -21.28 -44.07 -21.57
N ALA A 105 -21.18 -45.37 -21.78
CA ALA A 105 -22.19 -46.26 -22.36
C ALA A 105 -23.47 -46.35 -21.51
#